data_AF-A0A0L1KNU8-F1
#
_entry.id   AF-A0A0L1KNU8-F1
#
_cell.length_a   1.000
_cell.length_b   1.000
_cell.length_c   1.000
_cell.angle_alpha   90.00
_cell.angle_beta   90.00
_cell.angle_gamma   90.00
#
_symmetry.space_group_name_H-M   'P 1'
#
loop_
_entity.id
_entity.type
_entity.pdbx_description
1 polymer ?
#
loop_
_entity_poly.entity_id
_entity_poly.type
_entity_poly.pdbx_seq_one_letter_code
_entity_poly.pdbx_strand_id
1 'polypeptide(L)'
;MEKFIEMITNKENICGDPDEPKEIEEWKGVKVEDGEVVEIDWEEFDLRGSLQLEWLPSSVRELLVSRIGLTGTLDWASLPASMQSLYLGGNAFTADPMDGHLYVVGRISTQSLGKPGATRYYWDPPGWHRVSAPCDLLC
;
A
#
# COMPACT_ATOMS: atom_id res chain seq x y z
N MET A 1 12.56 5.22 5.45
CA MET A 1 12.11 6.46 4.77
C MET A 1 12.53 6.53 3.31
N GLU A 2 13.79 6.23 2.96
CA GLU A 2 14.33 6.30 1.57
C GLU A 2 13.42 5.66 0.53
N LYS A 3 12.91 4.47 0.85
CA LYS A 3 11.92 3.75 0.09
C LYS A 3 10.65 4.56 -0.19
N PHE A 4 10.06 5.17 0.84
CA PHE A 4 8.79 5.90 0.71
C PHE A 4 8.88 7.05 -0.30
N ILE A 5 10.02 7.76 -0.31
CA ILE A 5 10.20 8.90 -1.21
C ILE A 5 10.50 8.51 -2.66
N GLU A 6 10.93 7.27 -2.94
CA GLU A 6 11.12 6.78 -4.32
C GLU A 6 9.83 6.78 -5.14
N MET A 7 8.68 6.72 -4.47
CA MET A 7 7.38 6.75 -5.12
C MET A 7 6.94 8.15 -5.54
N ILE A 8 7.60 9.17 -5.00
CA ILE A 8 7.37 10.57 -5.32
C ILE A 8 8.29 10.94 -6.51
N THR A 9 7.66 11.31 -7.62
CA THR A 9 8.35 11.55 -8.90
C THR A 9 9.26 12.76 -8.83
N ASN A 10 8.82 13.83 -8.17
CA ASN A 10 9.54 15.09 -8.01
C ASN A 10 10.03 15.26 -6.55
N LYS A 11 10.65 14.21 -6.03
CA LYS A 11 11.17 14.13 -4.66
C LYS A 11 12.22 15.17 -4.34
N GLU A 12 12.86 15.78 -5.34
CA GLU A 12 13.79 16.89 -5.16
C GLU A 12 13.18 18.08 -4.43
N ASN A 13 11.86 18.26 -4.54
CA ASN A 13 11.13 19.29 -3.80
C ASN A 13 11.15 19.07 -2.29
N ILE A 14 11.36 17.83 -1.84
CA ILE A 14 11.36 17.38 -0.44
C ILE A 14 12.79 17.23 0.07
N CYS A 15 13.60 16.38 -0.59
CA CYS A 15 14.89 15.91 -0.07
C CYS A 15 16.11 16.64 -0.66
N GLY A 16 15.94 17.61 -1.56
CA GLY A 16 17.04 18.27 -2.24
C GLY A 16 17.54 17.49 -3.45
N ASP A 17 18.83 17.21 -3.55
CA ASP A 17 19.35 16.43 -4.68
C ASP A 17 18.88 14.95 -4.55
N PRO A 18 18.25 14.35 -5.58
CA PRO A 18 17.87 12.94 -5.54
C PRO A 18 19.04 11.95 -5.44
N ASP A 19 20.21 12.30 -5.98
CA ASP A 19 21.43 11.46 -5.97
C ASP A 19 22.21 11.65 -4.66
N GLU A 20 22.10 12.82 -4.05
CA GLU A 20 22.69 13.16 -2.74
C GLU A 20 21.62 13.80 -1.82
N PRO A 21 20.64 13.02 -1.33
CA PRO A 21 19.56 13.55 -0.53
C PRO A 21 20.08 14.11 0.80
N LYS A 22 19.47 15.21 1.23
CA LYS A 22 19.73 15.81 2.54
C LYS A 22 19.41 14.84 3.68
N GLU A 23 19.94 15.14 4.86
CA GLU A 23 19.52 14.46 6.10
C GLU A 23 18.01 14.63 6.30
N ILE A 24 17.37 13.61 6.88
CA ILE A 24 15.90 13.51 6.96
C ILE A 24 15.29 14.65 7.79
N GLU A 25 16.04 15.18 8.74
CA GLU A 25 15.72 16.35 9.57
C GLU A 25 15.65 17.65 8.74
N GLU A 26 16.29 17.69 7.57
CA GLU A 26 16.22 18.82 6.65
C GLU A 26 15.15 18.64 5.55
N TRP A 27 14.47 17.50 5.51
CA TRP A 27 13.44 17.27 4.50
C TRP A 27 12.26 18.20 4.74
N LYS A 28 11.77 18.81 3.65
CA LYS A 28 10.65 19.74 3.78
C LYS A 28 9.36 18.97 4.08
N GLY A 29 8.57 19.54 5.00
CA GLY A 29 7.30 18.93 5.39
C GLY A 29 7.47 17.63 6.17
N VAL A 30 8.64 17.38 6.77
CA VAL A 30 8.89 16.21 7.62
C VAL A 30 9.25 16.70 9.02
N LYS A 31 8.60 16.13 10.04
CA LYS A 31 8.92 16.37 11.44
C LYS A 31 9.52 15.12 12.06
N VAL A 32 10.67 15.29 12.70
CA VAL A 32 11.41 14.23 13.38
C VAL A 32 11.39 14.49 14.89
N GLU A 33 11.03 13.47 15.67
CA GLU A 33 11.11 13.45 17.14
C GLU A 33 11.97 12.25 17.55
N ASP A 34 12.98 12.47 18.40
CA ASP A 34 13.89 11.40 18.87
C ASP A 34 14.55 10.57 17.76
N GLY A 35 14.81 11.18 16.60
CA GLY A 35 15.39 10.51 15.42
C GLY A 35 14.39 9.72 14.56
N GLU A 36 13.09 9.81 14.88
CA GLU A 36 12.01 9.10 14.19
C GLU A 36 11.06 10.09 13.50
N VAL A 37 10.60 9.75 12.29
CA VAL A 37 9.60 10.59 11.58
C VAL A 37 8.24 10.39 12.21
N VAL A 38 7.66 11.47 12.74
CA VAL A 38 6.35 11.42 13.39
C VAL A 38 5.25 12.07 12.56
N GLU A 39 5.59 12.98 11.65
CA GLU A 39 4.63 13.73 10.87
C GLU A 39 5.20 14.05 9.49
N ILE A 40 4.34 13.91 8.48
CA ILE A 40 4.60 14.23 7.08
C ILE A 40 3.47 15.14 6.61
N ASP A 41 3.78 16.42 6.36
CA ASP A 41 2.87 17.41 5.80
C ASP A 41 3.38 17.87 4.44
N TRP A 42 2.72 17.38 3.39
CA TRP A 42 2.99 17.77 2.01
C TRP A 42 1.78 18.42 1.31
N GLU A 43 0.79 18.96 2.02
CA GLU A 43 -0.41 19.55 1.39
C GLU A 43 -0.09 20.76 0.49
N GLU A 44 0.95 21.52 0.81
CA GLU A 44 1.37 22.70 0.05
C GLU A 44 2.43 22.41 -1.03
N PHE A 45 2.82 21.14 -1.20
CA PHE A 45 3.84 20.75 -2.16
C PHE A 45 3.17 20.26 -3.44
N ASP A 46 3.56 20.78 -4.61
CA ASP A 46 3.11 20.27 -5.91
C ASP A 46 3.79 18.93 -6.21
N LEU A 47 3.49 17.89 -5.41
CA LEU A 47 4.08 16.55 -5.55
C LEU A 47 3.32 15.71 -6.57
N ARG A 48 4.03 14.80 -7.22
CA ARG A 48 3.47 13.83 -8.17
C ARG A 48 4.01 12.45 -7.87
N GLY A 49 3.29 11.45 -8.34
CA GLY A 49 3.70 10.06 -8.23
C GLY A 49 2.62 9.20 -7.60
N SER A 50 3.05 8.25 -6.78
CA SER A 50 2.15 7.31 -6.12
C SER A 50 2.43 7.22 -4.62
N LEU A 51 1.50 6.63 -3.88
CA LEU A 51 1.64 6.40 -2.44
C LEU A 51 1.32 4.96 -2.09
N GLN A 52 2.23 4.29 -1.37
CA GLN A 52 2.02 2.99 -0.74
C GLN A 52 2.25 3.13 0.76
N LEU A 53 1.23 2.77 1.53
CA LEU A 53 1.22 2.91 2.98
C LEU A 53 2.22 1.96 3.66
N GLU A 54 2.54 0.81 3.05
CA GLU A 54 3.48 -0.18 3.60
C GLU A 54 4.93 0.34 3.73
N TRP A 55 5.26 1.45 3.04
CA TRP A 55 6.59 2.06 3.07
C TRP A 55 6.68 3.20 4.10
N LEU A 56 5.57 3.55 4.74
CA LEU A 56 5.56 4.56 5.81
C LEU A 56 6.38 4.08 7.01
N PRO A 57 7.22 4.95 7.59
CA PRO A 57 7.86 4.65 8.86
C PRO A 57 6.79 4.32 9.92
N SER A 58 7.05 3.29 10.73
CA SER A 58 6.12 2.83 11.76
C SER A 58 5.86 3.86 12.87
N SER A 59 6.69 4.89 12.95
CA SER A 59 6.62 6.01 13.89
C SER A 59 5.68 7.14 13.44
N VAL A 60 5.24 7.16 12.17
CA VAL A 60 4.39 8.21 11.62
C VAL A 60 3.00 8.19 12.26
N ARG A 61 2.64 9.32 12.85
CA ARG A 61 1.35 9.58 13.49
C ARG A 61 0.44 10.40 12.60
N GLU A 62 1.01 11.30 11.81
CA GLU A 62 0.26 12.25 10.99
C GLU A 62 0.77 12.25 9.55
N LEU A 63 -0.13 12.05 8.59
CA LEU A 63 0.16 12.13 7.16
C LEU A 63 -0.87 13.05 6.49
N LEU A 64 -0.41 14.20 6.02
CA LEU A 64 -1.20 15.22 5.35
C LEU A 64 -0.73 15.35 3.90
N VAL A 65 -1.46 14.72 2.99
CA VAL A 65 -1.17 14.70 1.55
C VAL A 65 -2.49 14.88 0.80
N SER A 66 -3.05 16.08 0.83
CA SER A 66 -4.33 16.38 0.17
C SER A 66 -4.11 17.18 -1.12
N ARG A 67 -4.93 16.92 -2.14
CA ARG A 67 -5.04 17.75 -3.36
C ARG A 67 -3.77 17.87 -4.21
N ILE A 68 -2.89 16.88 -4.16
CA ILE A 68 -1.62 16.85 -4.92
C ILE A 68 -1.66 15.85 -6.09
N GLY A 69 -2.81 15.24 -6.37
CA GLY A 69 -2.96 14.36 -7.53
C GLY A 69 -2.18 13.06 -7.43
N LEU A 70 -1.83 12.61 -6.22
CA LEU A 70 -1.19 11.32 -6.00
C LEU A 70 -2.08 10.16 -6.50
N THR A 71 -1.41 9.12 -6.97
CA THR A 71 -2.05 7.92 -7.53
C THR A 71 -1.67 6.68 -6.72
N GLY A 72 -2.22 5.52 -7.09
CA GLY A 72 -1.89 4.23 -6.47
C GLY A 72 -3.05 3.63 -5.70
N THR A 73 -2.81 2.41 -5.21
CA THR A 73 -3.77 1.64 -4.40
C THR A 73 -3.35 1.69 -2.94
N LEU A 74 -4.30 2.00 -2.07
CA LEU A 74 -4.04 2.10 -0.63
C LEU A 74 -4.36 0.78 0.05
N ASP A 75 -3.33 0.12 0.60
CA ASP A 75 -3.51 -1.01 1.51
C ASP A 75 -3.67 -0.52 2.95
N TRP A 76 -4.91 -0.52 3.42
CA TRP A 76 -5.26 -0.08 4.77
C TRP A 76 -4.70 -0.99 5.86
N ALA A 77 -4.40 -2.26 5.55
CA ALA A 77 -3.80 -3.18 6.53
C ALA A 77 -2.34 -2.81 6.86
N SER A 78 -1.70 -2.03 5.98
CA SER A 78 -0.31 -1.60 6.11
C SER A 78 -0.15 -0.24 6.81
N LEU A 79 -1.22 0.32 7.37
CA LEU A 79 -1.11 1.54 8.16
C LEU A 79 -0.26 1.32 9.42
N PRO A 80 0.68 2.22 9.72
CA PRO A 80 1.38 2.23 11.01
C PRO A 80 0.39 2.18 12.19
N ALA A 81 0.69 1.35 13.20
CA ALA A 81 -0.14 1.26 14.40
C ALA A 81 -0.18 2.57 15.21
N SER A 82 0.79 3.45 14.99
CA SER A 82 0.90 4.77 15.61
C SER A 82 0.08 5.85 14.91
N MET A 83 -0.54 5.54 13.76
CA MET A 83 -1.29 6.49 12.93
C MET A 83 -2.49 7.08 13.70
N GLN A 84 -2.56 8.40 13.75
CA GLN A 84 -3.61 9.18 14.42
C GLN A 84 -4.42 10.00 13.42
N SER A 85 -3.74 10.61 12.44
CA SER A 85 -4.34 11.53 11.47
C SER A 85 -3.89 11.19 10.05
N LEU A 86 -4.85 11.01 9.14
CA LEU A 86 -4.59 10.66 7.75
C LEU A 86 -5.48 11.47 6.82
N TYR A 87 -4.87 12.43 6.10
CA TYR A 87 -5.54 13.30 5.14
C TYR A 87 -5.05 12.98 3.73
N LEU A 88 -5.90 12.31 2.95
CA LEU A 88 -5.62 11.85 1.58
C LEU A 88 -6.56 12.49 0.55
N GLY A 89 -7.38 13.46 0.97
CA GLY A 89 -8.51 13.97 0.21
C GLY A 89 -8.09 14.70 -1.06
N GLY A 90 -8.86 14.55 -2.14
CA GLY A 90 -8.60 15.28 -3.39
C GLY A 90 -7.42 14.75 -4.21
N ASN A 91 -6.98 13.51 -3.99
CA ASN A 91 -6.04 12.79 -4.84
C ASN A 91 -6.76 11.86 -5.83
N ALA A 92 -5.98 11.16 -6.66
CA ALA A 92 -6.45 10.21 -7.66
C ALA A 92 -6.16 8.75 -7.26
N PHE A 93 -6.28 8.43 -5.96
CA PHE A 93 -6.14 7.07 -5.46
C PHE A 93 -7.24 6.16 -6.00
N THR A 94 -6.86 4.92 -6.30
CA THR A 94 -7.78 3.88 -6.77
C THR A 94 -7.97 2.83 -5.69
N ALA A 95 -9.16 2.22 -5.65
CA ALA A 95 -9.42 1.05 -4.83
C ALA A 95 -9.72 -0.14 -5.75
N ASP A 96 -9.29 -1.34 -5.36
CA ASP A 96 -9.82 -2.55 -5.97
C ASP A 96 -11.24 -2.77 -5.40
N PRO A 97 -12.31 -2.70 -6.22
CA PRO A 97 -13.67 -2.91 -5.76
C PRO A 97 -13.88 -4.31 -5.16
N MET A 98 -13.00 -5.28 -5.46
CA MET A 98 -13.10 -6.63 -4.92
C MET A 98 -12.51 -6.80 -3.53
N ASP A 99 -11.62 -5.90 -3.10
CA ASP A 99 -10.88 -6.07 -1.85
C ASP A 99 -11.82 -6.07 -0.62
N GLY A 100 -12.81 -5.16 -0.63
CA GLY A 100 -13.86 -5.12 0.39
C GLY A 100 -14.84 -6.29 0.28
N HIS A 101 -15.16 -6.77 -0.93
CA HIS A 101 -16.08 -7.89 -1.11
C HIS A 101 -15.49 -9.20 -0.59
N LEU A 102 -14.20 -9.45 -0.84
CA LEU A 102 -13.49 -10.64 -0.36
C LEU A 102 -13.37 -10.69 1.17
N TYR A 103 -13.45 -9.55 1.85
CA TYR A 103 -13.58 -9.50 3.31
C TYR A 103 -14.95 -9.99 3.79
N VAL A 104 -16.03 -9.74 3.02
CA VAL A 104 -17.41 -10.11 3.39
C VAL A 104 -17.72 -11.57 3.08
N VAL A 105 -17.36 -12.04 1.88
CA VAL A 105 -17.66 -13.42 1.44
C VAL A 105 -16.51 -14.40 1.69
N GLY A 106 -15.37 -13.92 2.20
CA GLY A 106 -14.11 -14.68 2.22
C GLY A 106 -13.49 -14.76 0.83
N ARG A 107 -12.20 -15.12 0.74
CA ARG A 107 -11.52 -15.43 -0.53
C ARG A 107 -11.99 -16.76 -1.11
N ILE A 108 -13.29 -16.99 -1.21
CA ILE A 108 -13.81 -18.10 -2.00
C ILE A 108 -13.79 -17.66 -3.45
N SER A 109 -12.80 -18.14 -4.19
CA SER A 109 -12.78 -18.01 -5.64
C SER A 109 -14.02 -18.70 -6.19
N THR A 110 -15.08 -17.94 -6.47
CA THR A 110 -16.15 -18.42 -7.34
C THR A 110 -15.55 -18.49 -8.74
N GLN A 111 -14.95 -19.63 -9.05
CA GLN A 111 -14.55 -19.93 -10.42
C GLN A 111 -15.79 -19.80 -11.29
N SER A 112 -15.72 -18.99 -12.34
CA SER A 112 -16.71 -19.00 -13.41
C SER A 112 -16.89 -20.46 -13.85
N LEU A 113 -18.07 -21.02 -13.58
CA LEU A 113 -18.40 -22.39 -13.92
C LEU A 113 -18.38 -22.52 -15.44
N GLY A 114 -17.29 -23.05 -16.00
CA GLY A 114 -17.26 -23.33 -17.43
C GLY A 114 -15.88 -23.35 -18.09
N LYS A 115 -14.94 -24.19 -17.64
CA LYS A 115 -13.98 -24.85 -18.54
C LYS A 115 -13.61 -26.23 -17.98
N PRO A 116 -13.77 -27.33 -18.74
CA PRO A 116 -13.19 -28.62 -18.38
C PRO A 116 -11.66 -28.48 -18.34
N GLY A 117 -11.03 -28.82 -17.22
CA GLY A 117 -9.56 -28.82 -17.07
C GLY A 117 -8.95 -27.72 -16.19
N ALA A 118 -9.75 -26.90 -15.50
CA ALA A 118 -9.21 -25.94 -14.54
C ALA A 118 -8.72 -26.65 -13.27
N THR A 119 -7.41 -26.59 -13.01
CA THR A 119 -6.81 -27.03 -11.75
C THR A 119 -7.28 -26.14 -10.59
N ARG A 120 -7.73 -26.79 -9.52
CA ARG A 120 -8.27 -26.15 -8.31
C ARG A 120 -7.12 -25.86 -7.35
N TYR A 121 -6.89 -24.59 -7.02
CA TYR A 121 -5.98 -24.22 -5.92
C TYR A 121 -6.82 -23.99 -4.67
N TYR A 122 -6.66 -24.85 -3.66
CA TYR A 122 -7.16 -24.60 -2.30
C TYR A 122 -6.00 -24.06 -1.46
N TRP A 123 -6.29 -23.07 -0.63
CA TRP A 123 -5.38 -22.61 0.42
C TRP A 123 -5.63 -23.45 1.68
N ASP A 124 -4.63 -24.26 2.08
CA ASP A 124 -4.55 -24.91 3.40
C ASP A 124 -3.41 -24.28 4.23
N PRO A 125 -3.67 -23.70 5.43
CA PRO A 125 -2.62 -23.30 6.37
C PRO A 125 -2.11 -24.51 7.21
N PRO A 126 -0.93 -24.42 7.86
CA PRO A 126 0.22 -25.26 7.58
C PRO A 126 0.14 -26.69 8.14
N GLY A 127 0.15 -27.66 7.24
CA GLY A 127 0.29 -29.09 7.50
C GLY A 127 0.39 -29.82 6.17
N TRP A 128 1.59 -30.24 5.80
CA TRP A 128 1.94 -30.59 4.43
C TRP A 128 1.41 -31.97 4.01
N HIS A 129 0.41 -32.06 3.12
CA HIS A 129 0.24 -33.21 2.22
C HIS A 129 -0.39 -32.81 0.87
N ARG A 130 0.17 -33.33 -0.22
CA ARG A 130 -0.30 -33.14 -1.60
C ARG A 130 -1.38 -34.18 -1.90
N VAL A 131 -2.61 -33.76 -2.22
CA VAL A 131 -3.66 -34.68 -2.71
C VAL A 131 -4.00 -34.31 -4.15
N SER A 132 -3.69 -35.22 -5.07
CA SER A 132 -4.22 -35.17 -6.43
C SER A 132 -5.63 -35.78 -6.40
N ALA A 133 -6.64 -35.06 -6.88
CA ALA A 133 -7.97 -35.64 -7.08
C ALA A 133 -7.88 -36.74 -8.16
N PRO A 134 -8.42 -37.95 -7.94
CA PRO A 134 -8.57 -38.92 -9.01
C PRO A 134 -9.59 -38.39 -10.03
N CYS A 135 -9.24 -38.47 -11.31
CA CYS A 135 -10.20 -38.35 -12.40
C CYS A 135 -11.17 -39.53 -12.33
N ASP A 136 -12.32 -39.35 -11.70
CA ASP A 136 -13.45 -40.24 -11.93
C ASP A 136 -14.25 -39.69 -13.11
N LEU A 137 -13.95 -40.24 -14.30
CA LEU A 137 -14.92 -40.36 -15.38
C LEU A 137 -16.07 -41.25 -14.89
N LEU A 138 -17.30 -40.73 -14.86
CA LEU A 138 -18.60 -41.41 -14.99
C LEU A 138 -19.65 -40.34 -14.65
N CYS A 139 -20.59 -39.93 -15.51
CA CYS A 139 -21.31 -40.62 -16.58
C CYS A 139 -21.51 -39.71 -17.81
#